data_AF-A0AAD3NAC8-F1
#
_entry.id   AF-A0AAD3NAC8-F1
#
_cell.length_a   1.000
_cell.length_b   1.000
_cell.length_c   1.000
_cell.angle_alpha   90.00
_cell.angle_beta   90.00
_cell.angle_gamma   90.00
#
_symmetry.space_group_name_H-M   'P 1'
#
loop_
_entity.id
_entity.type
_entity.pdbx_description
1 polymer ?
#
loop_
_entity_poly.entity_id
_entity_poly.type
_entity_poly.pdbx_seq_one_letter_code
_entity_poly.pdbx_strand_id
1 'polypeptide(L)'
;VVLPTFILEKRSLLEMYANFMAHPDMFLSITSGCSPEERIIRFVEYYLTAFHEGRKGAVAKKPYNPILGENFHCSWYVPRDRVRPLRTTSCNGPNSAPTATSNIPRSSQKGMDGSSTRNSDCYRVRFVAEQVSHHPPVSGFYCECKEKRMCVNTHVWTKSKFMGMSVGVSMVGEVSLLSSQLQQHQYSALAAVDQTTVSSFRWFTEHPPP
;
A
#
# COMPACT_ATOMS: atom_id res chain seq x y z
N VAL A 1 22.97 -0.88 18.42
CA VAL A 1 23.21 -2.29 18.83
C VAL A 1 23.18 -3.16 17.59
N VAL A 2 24.26 -3.90 17.33
CA VAL A 2 24.29 -4.92 16.27
C VAL A 2 23.56 -6.15 16.79
N LEU A 3 22.68 -6.72 15.96
CA LEU A 3 21.86 -7.86 16.32
C LEU A 3 22.41 -9.15 15.67
N PRO A 4 22.23 -10.34 16.29
CA PRO A 4 22.65 -11.59 15.70
C PRO A 4 21.97 -11.87 14.35
N THR A 5 22.68 -12.48 13.41
CA THR A 5 22.17 -12.71 12.05
C THR A 5 20.97 -13.66 11.99
N PHE A 6 20.82 -14.58 12.94
CA PHE A 6 19.71 -15.55 12.95
C PHE A 6 18.34 -14.92 13.20
N ILE A 7 18.29 -13.71 13.80
CA ILE A 7 17.04 -12.94 13.97
C ILE A 7 16.77 -11.98 12.81
N LEU A 8 17.61 -11.99 11.77
CA LEU A 8 17.41 -11.17 10.58
C LEU A 8 16.58 -11.90 9.53
N GLU A 9 15.76 -11.15 8.79
CA GLU A 9 15.18 -11.63 7.54
C GLU A 9 16.12 -11.33 6.36
N LYS A 10 15.77 -11.83 5.17
CA LYS A 10 16.61 -11.73 3.98
C LYS A 10 16.55 -10.37 3.26
N ARG A 11 15.60 -9.51 3.65
CA ARG A 11 15.26 -8.26 2.97
C ARG A 11 15.77 -7.05 3.76
N SER A 12 16.12 -5.98 3.04
CA SER A 12 16.34 -4.68 3.69
C SER A 12 15.02 -4.04 4.08
N LEU A 13 15.09 -3.04 4.97
CA LEU A 13 13.90 -2.31 5.39
C LEU A 13 13.24 -1.61 4.18
N LEU A 14 14.00 -1.16 3.18
CA LEU A 14 13.46 -0.53 1.96
C LEU A 14 12.58 -1.49 1.16
N GLU A 15 13.02 -2.74 0.99
CA GLU A 15 12.22 -3.79 0.34
C GLU A 15 11.00 -4.17 1.20
N MET A 16 11.14 -4.20 2.53
CA MET A 16 10.00 -4.45 3.42
C MET A 16 8.88 -3.42 3.25
N TYR A 17 9.20 -2.14 3.00
CA TYR A 17 8.17 -1.12 2.77
C TYR A 17 7.34 -1.37 1.51
N ALA A 18 7.86 -2.13 0.53
CA ALA A 18 7.06 -2.55 -0.62
C ALA A 18 5.91 -3.50 -0.24
N ASN A 19 5.91 -4.10 0.97
CA ASN A 19 4.78 -4.89 1.47
C ASN A 19 3.50 -4.05 1.66
N PHE A 20 3.61 -2.73 1.80
CA PHE A 20 2.43 -1.85 1.78
C PHE A 20 1.68 -1.95 0.45
N MET A 21 2.35 -2.33 -0.64
CA MET A 21 1.76 -2.56 -1.96
C MET A 21 1.46 -4.04 -2.24
N ALA A 22 1.21 -4.85 -1.21
CA ALA A 22 0.83 -6.26 -1.42
C ALA A 22 -0.54 -6.41 -2.11
N HIS A 23 -1.44 -5.45 -1.91
CA HIS A 23 -2.73 -5.34 -2.60
C HIS A 23 -2.80 -4.04 -3.40
N PRO A 24 -2.04 -3.94 -4.51
CA PRO A 24 -1.97 -2.72 -5.30
C PRO A 24 -3.31 -2.43 -6.02
N ASP A 25 -4.16 -3.44 -6.21
CA ASP A 25 -5.53 -3.30 -6.69
C ASP A 25 -6.42 -2.51 -5.72
N MET A 26 -6.32 -2.78 -4.41
CA MET A 26 -7.05 -2.03 -3.38
C MET A 26 -6.54 -0.59 -3.30
N PHE A 27 -5.22 -0.39 -3.35
CA PHE A 27 -4.60 0.94 -3.42
C PHE A 27 -5.16 1.77 -4.58
N LEU A 28 -5.20 1.19 -5.78
CA LEU A 28 -5.73 1.86 -6.98
C LEU A 28 -7.24 2.15 -6.91
N SER A 29 -7.97 1.42 -6.06
CA SER A 29 -9.41 1.60 -5.89
C SER A 29 -9.78 2.82 -5.03
N ILE A 30 -8.84 3.35 -4.22
CA ILE A 30 -9.08 4.44 -3.26
C ILE A 30 -9.71 5.66 -3.96
N THR A 31 -9.19 6.06 -5.11
CA THR A 31 -9.68 7.22 -5.86
C THR A 31 -11.00 6.99 -6.59
N SER A 32 -11.48 5.75 -6.63
CA SER A 32 -12.78 5.42 -7.22
C SER A 32 -13.96 5.67 -6.26
N GLY A 33 -13.71 6.12 -5.03
CA GLY A 33 -14.77 6.52 -4.08
C GLY A 33 -15.35 7.89 -4.44
N CYS A 34 -16.68 7.96 -4.52
CA CYS A 34 -17.42 9.16 -4.91
C CYS A 34 -17.43 10.23 -3.81
N SER A 35 -17.36 9.83 -2.54
CA SER A 35 -17.34 10.74 -1.39
C SER A 35 -16.03 10.62 -0.58
N PRO A 36 -15.63 11.67 0.16
CA PRO A 36 -14.54 11.61 1.15
C PRO A 36 -14.60 10.38 2.05
N GLU A 37 -15.78 10.07 2.57
CA GLU A 37 -16.06 8.93 3.46
C GLU A 37 -15.75 7.60 2.76
N GLU A 38 -16.19 7.44 1.52
CA GLU A 38 -15.95 6.23 0.73
C GLU A 38 -14.47 6.02 0.42
N ARG A 39 -13.73 7.12 0.20
CA ARG A 39 -12.29 7.08 -0.06
C ARG A 39 -11.51 6.71 1.20
N ILE A 40 -11.89 7.27 2.35
CA ILE A 40 -11.20 6.95 3.60
C ILE A 40 -11.45 5.50 4.02
N ILE A 41 -12.67 4.98 3.84
CA ILE A 41 -12.98 3.56 4.10
C ILE A 41 -12.07 2.67 3.26
N ARG A 42 -11.95 2.93 1.94
CA ARG A 42 -11.04 2.18 1.06
C ARG A 42 -9.59 2.31 1.46
N PHE A 43 -9.14 3.50 1.84
CA PHE A 43 -7.78 3.70 2.31
C PHE A 43 -7.50 2.83 3.55
N VAL A 44 -8.42 2.83 4.53
CA VAL A 44 -8.30 2.03 5.75
C VAL A 44 -8.30 0.54 5.43
N GLU A 45 -9.21 0.06 4.57
CA GLU A 45 -9.24 -1.33 4.11
C GLU A 45 -7.91 -1.75 3.49
N TYR A 46 -7.40 -0.96 2.54
CA TYR A 46 -6.08 -1.17 1.92
C TYR A 46 -4.97 -1.19 2.98
N TYR A 47 -4.93 -0.19 3.86
CA TYR A 47 -3.86 -0.02 4.84
C TYR A 47 -3.80 -1.18 5.83
N LEU A 48 -4.96 -1.73 6.22
CA LEU A 48 -5.03 -2.88 7.11
C LEU A 48 -4.44 -4.15 6.49
N THR A 49 -4.50 -4.30 5.16
CA THR A 49 -3.88 -5.46 4.47
C THR A 49 -2.36 -5.50 4.61
N ALA A 50 -1.70 -4.35 4.72
CA ALA A 50 -0.24 -4.25 4.82
C ALA A 50 0.32 -4.92 6.10
N PHE A 51 -0.45 -4.95 7.19
CA PHE A 51 0.00 -5.56 8.46
C PHE A 51 0.01 -7.09 8.42
N HIS A 52 -0.78 -7.71 7.56
CA HIS A 52 -0.79 -9.16 7.37
C HIS A 52 0.50 -9.62 6.67
N GLU A 53 0.89 -8.89 5.63
CA GLU A 53 2.00 -9.26 4.75
C GLU A 53 3.39 -9.11 5.40
N GLY A 54 3.49 -8.28 6.44
CA GLY A 54 4.70 -8.13 7.26
C GLY A 54 4.99 -9.29 8.23
N ARG A 55 4.06 -10.23 8.46
CA ARG A 55 4.18 -11.30 9.47
C ARG A 55 4.16 -12.70 8.87
N LYS A 56 5.09 -13.00 7.97
CA LYS A 56 5.28 -14.36 7.42
C LYS A 56 6.21 -15.17 8.33
N GLY A 57 5.64 -15.88 9.30
CA GLY A 57 6.36 -16.87 10.12
C GLY A 57 6.04 -16.79 11.62
N ALA A 58 6.41 -17.84 12.36
CA ALA A 58 6.18 -17.93 13.81
C ALA A 58 7.15 -17.07 14.65
N VAL A 59 8.28 -16.66 14.07
CA VAL A 59 9.32 -15.89 14.75
C VAL A 59 9.45 -14.52 14.09
N ALA A 60 9.34 -13.46 14.89
CA ALA A 60 9.58 -12.10 14.43
C ALA A 60 11.04 -11.95 14.00
N LYS A 61 11.25 -11.53 12.76
CA LYS A 61 12.56 -11.24 12.20
C LYS A 61 12.70 -9.75 11.93
N LYS A 62 13.93 -9.25 12.03
CA LYS A 62 14.25 -7.86 11.74
C LYS A 62 14.82 -7.73 10.33
N PRO A 63 14.38 -6.76 9.50
CA PRO A 63 15.02 -6.45 8.23
C PRO A 63 16.41 -5.87 8.42
N TYR A 64 17.24 -5.99 7.38
CA TYR A 64 18.52 -5.28 7.36
C TYR A 64 18.29 -3.77 7.40
N ASN A 65 19.03 -3.08 8.26
CA ASN A 65 19.04 -1.62 8.30
C ASN A 65 19.69 -1.11 7.00
N PRO A 66 19.02 -0.28 6.19
CA PRO A 66 19.59 0.22 4.95
C PRO A 66 20.79 1.14 5.21
N ILE A 67 21.76 1.14 4.28
CA ILE A 67 22.86 2.11 4.30
C ILE A 67 22.42 3.45 3.70
N LEU A 68 23.11 4.55 3.99
CA LEU A 68 22.82 5.86 3.39
C LEU A 68 22.90 5.79 1.85
N GLY A 69 21.87 6.28 1.17
CA GLY A 69 21.78 6.26 -0.29
C GLY A 69 21.44 4.90 -0.90
N GLU A 70 21.15 3.87 -0.09
CA GLU A 70 20.56 2.63 -0.59
C GLU A 70 19.22 2.91 -1.26
N ASN A 71 18.98 2.30 -2.42
CA ASN A 71 17.74 2.46 -3.18
C ASN A 71 17.10 1.10 -3.46
N PHE A 72 15.78 1.04 -3.42
CA PHE A 72 15.00 -0.11 -3.85
C PHE A 72 13.91 0.32 -4.83
N HIS A 73 13.75 -0.44 -5.92
CA HIS A 73 12.79 -0.17 -6.97
C HIS A 73 12.02 -1.44 -7.32
N CYS A 74 10.70 -1.33 -7.44
CA CYS A 74 9.89 -2.40 -7.99
C CYS A 74 8.64 -1.83 -8.69
N SER A 75 7.91 -2.71 -9.37
CA SER A 75 6.65 -2.34 -10.03
C SER A 75 5.68 -3.48 -10.05
N TRP A 76 4.39 -3.16 -10.00
CA TRP A 76 3.29 -4.10 -10.16
C TRP A 76 2.49 -3.74 -11.41
N TYR A 77 2.06 -4.77 -12.13
CA TYR A 77 1.11 -4.66 -13.24
C TYR A 77 -0.22 -5.22 -12.77
N VAL A 78 -1.19 -4.33 -12.60
CA VAL A 78 -2.51 -4.67 -12.05
C VAL A 78 -3.52 -4.68 -13.19
N PRO A 79 -4.11 -5.84 -13.53
CA PRO A 79 -5.18 -5.91 -14.52
C PRO A 79 -6.33 -4.96 -14.17
N ARG A 80 -6.82 -4.18 -15.14
CA ARG A 80 -7.83 -3.13 -14.89
C ARG A 80 -9.14 -3.68 -14.32
N ASP A 81 -9.51 -4.90 -14.66
CA ASP A 81 -10.70 -5.62 -14.17
C ASP A 81 -10.62 -6.01 -12.69
N ARG A 82 -9.40 -6.05 -12.11
CA ARG A 82 -9.20 -6.33 -10.68
C ARG A 82 -9.35 -5.09 -9.80
N VAL A 83 -9.23 -3.90 -10.37
CA VAL A 83 -9.45 -2.64 -9.63
C VAL A 83 -10.95 -2.40 -9.50
N ARG A 84 -11.55 -2.98 -8.46
CA ARG A 84 -13.00 -2.90 -8.23
C ARG A 84 -13.40 -1.58 -7.58
N PRO A 85 -14.43 -0.88 -8.08
CA PRO A 85 -15.24 0.01 -7.25
C PRO A 85 -15.90 -0.83 -6.15
N LEU A 86 -15.95 -0.34 -4.91
CA LEU A 86 -16.66 -1.01 -3.83
C LEU A 86 -18.13 -1.23 -4.26
N ARG A 87 -18.72 -2.37 -3.89
CA ARG A 87 -20.17 -2.53 -3.98
C ARG A 87 -20.80 -1.55 -2.99
N THR A 88 -21.23 -0.39 -3.46
CA THR A 88 -22.12 0.44 -2.67
C THR A 88 -23.41 -0.36 -2.44
N THR A 89 -23.84 -0.45 -1.18
CA THR A 89 -25.27 -0.54 -0.90
C THR A 89 -25.88 0.71 -1.52
N SER A 90 -26.38 0.54 -2.74
CA SER A 90 -27.23 1.45 -3.50
C SER A 90 -27.67 2.71 -2.74
N CYS A 91 -27.18 3.85 -3.20
CA CYS A 91 -28.03 5.04 -3.35
C CYS A 91 -29.01 4.85 -4.54
N ASN A 92 -29.56 3.65 -4.71
CA ASN A 92 -30.65 3.37 -5.62
C ASN A 92 -31.88 3.11 -4.74
N GLY A 93 -32.93 3.88 -4.99
CA GLY A 93 -34.22 3.71 -4.34
C GLY A 93 -34.78 2.28 -4.47
N PRO A 94 -35.84 1.96 -3.71
CA PRO A 94 -36.42 0.63 -3.73
C PRO A 94 -37.07 0.40 -5.10
N ASN A 95 -36.41 -0.37 -5.97
CA ASN A 95 -36.98 -1.33 -6.93
C ASN A 95 -35.98 -1.62 -8.06
N SER A 96 -35.23 -2.71 -7.94
CA SER A 96 -34.75 -3.50 -9.09
C SER A 96 -34.39 -4.90 -8.60
N ALA A 97 -35.23 -5.87 -8.96
CA ALA A 97 -35.12 -7.28 -8.65
C ALA A 97 -33.88 -7.93 -9.33
N PRO A 98 -33.41 -9.11 -8.86
CA PRO A 98 -32.27 -9.79 -9.46
C PRO A 98 -32.69 -10.56 -10.71
N THR A 99 -32.16 -10.20 -11.88
CA THR A 99 -32.29 -11.03 -13.09
C THR A 99 -31.15 -12.03 -13.15
N ALA A 100 -31.50 -13.31 -12.97
CA ALA A 100 -30.66 -14.45 -13.27
C ALA A 100 -30.58 -14.67 -14.79
N THR A 101 -29.38 -14.85 -15.33
CA THR A 101 -29.05 -15.50 -16.64
C THR A 101 -27.53 -15.35 -16.86
N SER A 102 -26.76 -16.27 -17.43
CA SER A 102 -26.86 -17.69 -17.79
C SER A 102 -25.41 -18.15 -18.06
N ASN A 103 -25.08 -19.38 -17.70
CA ASN A 103 -23.79 -20.00 -18.00
C ASN A 103 -23.66 -20.21 -19.52
N ILE A 104 -22.61 -19.67 -20.13
CA ILE A 104 -22.15 -20.07 -21.48
C ILE A 104 -20.70 -20.55 -21.37
N PRO A 105 -20.34 -21.77 -21.81
CA PRO A 105 -18.97 -22.24 -21.79
C PRO A 105 -18.18 -21.60 -22.94
N ARG A 106 -17.05 -20.95 -22.62
CA ARG A 106 -16.11 -20.41 -23.63
C ARG A 106 -15.28 -21.55 -24.21
N SER A 107 -15.48 -21.81 -25.50
CA SER A 107 -14.63 -22.69 -26.30
C SER A 107 -13.26 -22.05 -26.55
N SER A 108 -12.25 -22.91 -26.58
CA SER A 108 -10.85 -22.60 -26.86
C SER A 108 -10.67 -22.10 -28.29
N GLN A 109 -10.11 -20.91 -28.47
CA GLN A 109 -9.41 -20.55 -29.70
C GLN A 109 -7.98 -20.09 -29.38
N LYS A 110 -7.03 -20.95 -29.78
CA LYS A 110 -5.63 -20.62 -29.98
C LYS A 110 -5.53 -19.70 -31.20
N GLY A 111 -4.99 -18.50 -31.01
CA GLY A 111 -4.47 -17.65 -32.07
C GLY A 111 -3.08 -17.17 -31.65
N MET A 112 -2.08 -17.57 -32.41
CA MET A 112 -0.70 -17.11 -32.35
C MET A 112 -0.62 -15.82 -33.17
N ASP A 113 -0.10 -14.73 -32.61
CA ASP A 113 0.64 -13.68 -33.33
C ASP A 113 1.38 -12.77 -32.34
N GLY A 114 2.61 -12.40 -32.72
CA GLY A 114 3.63 -11.85 -31.85
C GLY A 114 3.57 -10.34 -31.60
N SER A 115 4.11 -9.97 -30.43
CA SER A 115 4.87 -8.75 -30.13
C SER A 115 4.23 -7.38 -30.44
N SER A 116 3.69 -6.73 -29.39
CA SER A 116 3.83 -5.28 -29.07
C SER A 116 2.60 -4.55 -28.44
N THR A 117 1.57 -5.26 -27.94
CA THR A 117 0.36 -4.59 -27.39
C THR A 117 -0.07 -4.99 -25.97
N ARG A 118 0.81 -5.57 -25.14
CA ARG A 118 0.44 -6.07 -23.80
C ARG A 118 0.30 -5.03 -22.68
N ASN A 119 0.52 -3.74 -22.95
CA ASN A 119 0.54 -2.70 -21.90
C ASN A 119 -0.76 -1.88 -21.75
N SER A 120 -1.79 -2.09 -22.58
CA SER A 120 -3.03 -1.29 -22.48
C SER A 120 -4.00 -1.76 -21.40
N ASP A 121 -3.98 -3.03 -21.01
CA ASP A 121 -5.02 -3.65 -20.16
C ASP A 121 -4.72 -3.64 -18.66
N CYS A 122 -3.55 -3.14 -18.27
CA CYS A 122 -3.11 -3.07 -16.88
C CYS A 122 -2.84 -1.62 -16.46
N TYR A 123 -2.94 -1.36 -15.15
CA TYR A 123 -2.32 -0.22 -14.50
C TYR A 123 -0.92 -0.61 -14.04
N ARG A 124 0.07 0.26 -14.25
CA ARG A 124 1.40 0.08 -13.66
C ARG A 124 1.55 0.93 -12.39
N VAL A 125 1.83 0.28 -11.27
CA VAL A 125 2.22 0.91 -10.01
C VAL A 125 3.73 0.81 -9.88
N ARG A 126 4.42 1.94 -9.77
CA ARG A 126 5.87 1.99 -9.52
C ARG A 126 6.13 2.38 -8.08
N PHE A 127 7.10 1.73 -7.45
CA PHE A 127 7.56 2.06 -6.11
C PHE A 127 9.07 2.27 -6.11
N VAL A 128 9.48 3.33 -5.42
CA VAL A 128 10.87 3.70 -5.18
C VAL A 128 11.02 3.98 -3.70
N ALA A 129 12.09 3.46 -3.12
CA ALA A 129 12.47 3.71 -1.74
C ALA A 129 13.94 4.08 -1.67
N GLU A 130 14.28 5.04 -0.82
CA GLU A 130 15.65 5.48 -0.57
C GLU A 130 15.89 5.68 0.93
N GLN A 131 17.07 5.30 1.40
CA GLN A 131 17.55 5.69 2.72
C GLN A 131 18.22 7.07 2.65
N VAL A 132 17.48 8.12 3.00
CA VAL A 132 17.91 9.53 2.86
C VAL A 132 18.71 10.06 4.04
N SER A 133 18.67 9.38 5.19
CA SER A 133 19.49 9.73 6.37
C SER A 133 19.85 8.49 7.17
N HIS A 134 21.03 8.46 7.78
CA HIS A 134 21.49 7.34 8.62
C HIS A 134 21.41 7.66 10.13
N HIS A 135 21.60 8.92 10.52
CA HIS A 135 21.62 9.38 11.91
C HIS A 135 20.89 10.73 12.06
N PRO A 136 19.57 10.73 12.38
CA PRO A 136 18.71 9.57 12.62
C PRO A 136 18.36 8.82 11.32
N PRO A 137 18.03 7.52 11.38
CA PRO A 137 17.70 6.74 10.20
C PRO A 137 16.36 7.19 9.62
N VAL A 138 16.33 7.75 8.41
CA VAL A 138 15.10 8.16 7.71
C VAL A 138 15.09 7.54 6.32
N SER A 139 13.98 6.92 5.95
CA SER A 139 13.74 6.39 4.61
C SER A 139 12.60 7.19 3.95
N GLY A 140 12.76 7.52 2.68
CA GLY A 140 11.71 8.11 1.84
C GLY A 140 11.14 7.08 0.87
N PHE A 141 9.84 7.10 0.62
CA PHE A 141 9.21 6.30 -0.44
C PHE A 141 8.39 7.16 -1.38
N TYR A 142 8.38 6.74 -2.63
CA TYR A 142 7.52 7.27 -3.66
C TYR A 142 6.79 6.12 -4.35
N CYS A 143 5.48 6.24 -4.49
CA CYS A 143 4.67 5.32 -5.28
C CYS A 143 3.87 6.10 -6.33
N GLU A 144 3.83 5.66 -7.59
CA GLU A 144 3.03 6.32 -8.63
C GLU A 144 2.25 5.34 -9.50
N CYS A 145 1.05 5.74 -9.91
CA CYS A 145 0.34 5.20 -11.06
C CYS A 145 -0.11 6.35 -11.95
N LYS A 146 0.57 6.51 -13.09
CA LYS A 146 0.36 7.66 -14.00
C LYS A 146 -1.00 7.61 -14.67
N GLU A 147 -1.45 6.41 -15.00
CA GLU A 147 -2.71 6.10 -15.66
C GLU A 147 -3.92 6.50 -14.81
N LYS A 148 -3.81 6.34 -13.48
CA LYS A 148 -4.81 6.80 -12.49
C LYS A 148 -4.51 8.20 -11.95
N ARG A 149 -3.41 8.82 -12.39
CA ARG A 149 -2.91 10.11 -11.92
C ARG A 149 -2.81 10.18 -10.39
N MET A 150 -2.29 9.11 -9.81
CA MET A 150 -2.11 8.93 -8.36
C MET A 150 -0.64 8.86 -8.02
N CYS A 151 -0.24 9.49 -6.93
CA CYS A 151 1.06 9.27 -6.33
C CYS A 151 1.01 9.36 -4.80
N VAL A 152 1.99 8.71 -4.15
CA VAL A 152 2.18 8.74 -2.71
C VAL A 152 3.61 9.20 -2.45
N ASN A 153 3.75 10.19 -1.58
CA ASN A 153 5.02 10.56 -0.99
C ASN A 153 5.00 10.14 0.48
N THR A 154 6.09 9.52 0.93
CA THR A 154 6.24 9.08 2.31
C THR A 154 7.64 9.37 2.79
N HIS A 155 7.76 9.75 4.06
CA HIS A 155 9.01 9.63 4.79
C HIS A 155 8.73 8.97 6.12
N VAL A 156 9.61 8.09 6.57
CA VAL A 156 9.42 7.32 7.80
C VAL A 156 10.75 7.04 8.48
N TRP A 157 10.70 6.95 9.79
CA TRP A 157 11.76 6.45 10.65
C TRP A 157 11.18 5.64 11.79
N THR A 158 12.01 4.81 12.40
CA THR A 158 11.59 3.98 13.53
C THR A 158 12.12 4.55 14.84
N LYS A 159 11.22 4.74 15.81
CA LYS A 159 11.59 5.04 17.19
C LYS A 159 11.36 3.80 18.05
N SER A 160 12.43 3.23 18.60
CA SER A 160 12.34 2.07 19.50
C SER A 160 12.38 2.50 20.97
N LYS A 161 11.61 1.81 21.82
CA LYS A 161 11.61 1.99 23.28
C LYS A 161 11.74 0.63 23.97
N PHE A 162 12.69 0.51 24.87
CA PHE A 162 12.81 -0.65 25.75
C PHE A 162 11.80 -0.52 26.90
N MET A 163 11.01 -1.57 27.14
CA MET A 163 9.93 -1.60 28.12
C MET A 163 10.13 -2.77 29.12
N GLY A 164 11.38 -3.07 29.46
CA GLY A 164 11.73 -4.18 30.34
C GLY A 164 11.83 -5.49 29.58
N MET A 165 10.77 -6.30 29.57
CA MET A 165 10.78 -7.59 28.86
C MET A 165 10.32 -7.49 27.39
N SER A 166 10.04 -6.28 26.91
CA SER A 166 9.57 -6.03 25.54
C SER A 166 10.29 -4.84 24.90
N VAL A 167 10.25 -4.83 23.57
CA VAL A 167 10.73 -3.72 22.75
C VAL A 167 9.58 -3.20 21.91
N GLY A 168 9.13 -1.98 22.21
CA GLY A 168 8.14 -1.28 21.40
C GLY A 168 8.82 -0.58 20.22
N VAL A 169 8.23 -0.68 19.02
CA VAL A 169 8.69 0.03 17.83
C VAL A 169 7.57 0.92 17.30
N SER A 170 7.81 2.22 17.23
CA SER A 170 6.90 3.18 16.62
C SER A 170 7.42 3.57 15.25
N MET A 171 6.60 3.42 14.20
CA MET A 171 6.88 4.03 12.91
C MET A 171 6.41 5.48 12.99
N VAL A 172 7.34 6.40 12.81
CA VAL A 172 7.09 7.84 12.81
C VAL A 172 7.36 8.36 11.42
N GLY A 173 6.44 9.14 10.88
CA GLY A 173 6.50 9.59 9.50
C GLY A 173 5.19 10.17 9.04
N GLU A 174 5.14 10.51 7.76
CA GLU A 174 3.96 11.00 7.09
C GLU A 174 3.80 10.31 5.75
N VAL A 175 2.54 10.09 5.35
CA VAL A 175 2.15 9.60 4.04
C VAL A 175 1.25 10.66 3.42
N SER A 176 1.47 11.02 2.16
CA SER A 176 0.65 11.98 1.43
C SER A 176 0.24 11.36 0.11
N LEU A 177 -1.03 10.98 -0.03
CA LEU A 177 -1.61 10.41 -1.25
C LEU A 177 -2.28 11.50 -2.09
N LEU A 178 -1.65 11.85 -3.21
CA LEU A 178 -2.12 12.86 -4.16
C LEU A 178 -2.82 12.17 -5.34
N SER A 179 -3.93 12.76 -5.80
CA SER A 179 -4.61 12.34 -7.02
C SER A 179 -5.00 13.57 -7.82
N SER A 180 -4.80 13.60 -9.14
CA SER A 180 -5.19 14.79 -9.91
C SER A 180 -6.71 14.93 -10.09
N GLN A 181 -7.49 13.86 -9.84
CA GLN A 181 -8.96 13.88 -9.90
C GLN A 181 -9.59 14.50 -8.65
N LEU A 182 -8.80 14.63 -7.59
CA LEU A 182 -9.21 15.02 -6.26
C LEU A 182 -8.23 16.11 -5.83
N GLN A 183 -8.60 17.40 -5.85
CA GLN A 183 -7.64 18.47 -5.54
C GLN A 183 -6.84 18.15 -4.26
N GLN A 184 -5.58 17.74 -4.49
CA GLN A 184 -4.51 17.43 -3.56
C GLN A 184 -4.93 17.01 -2.13
N HIS A 185 -5.38 15.76 -1.95
CA HIS A 185 -5.60 15.24 -0.60
C HIS A 185 -4.29 14.79 0.07
N GLN A 186 -4.24 14.88 1.40
CA GLN A 186 -3.14 14.39 2.23
C GLN A 186 -3.74 13.38 3.20
N TYR A 187 -3.08 12.23 3.39
CA TYR A 187 -3.58 11.15 4.26
C TYR A 187 -2.46 10.66 5.16
N SER A 188 -2.26 11.32 6.29
CA SER A 188 -1.19 10.99 7.23
C SER A 188 -1.51 9.70 7.99
N ALA A 189 -0.68 8.66 7.80
CA ALA A 189 -0.78 7.40 8.54
C ALA A 189 0.47 7.21 9.41
N LEU A 190 0.27 6.99 10.71
CA LEU A 190 1.32 6.54 11.63
C LEU A 190 0.94 5.15 12.13
N ALA A 191 1.76 4.13 11.84
CA ALA A 191 1.67 2.82 12.47
C ALA A 191 2.58 2.77 13.69
N ALA A 192 2.03 2.63 14.89
CA ALA A 192 2.79 2.04 16.00
C ALA A 192 2.53 0.53 16.01
N VAL A 193 3.57 -0.27 15.76
CA VAL A 193 3.49 -1.73 15.83
C VAL A 193 4.33 -2.17 17.03
N ASP A 194 3.64 -2.47 18.13
CA ASP A 194 4.26 -3.25 19.21
C ASP A 194 4.24 -4.74 18.78
N GLN A 195 5.23 -5.52 19.24
CA GLN A 195 5.43 -6.92 18.84
C GLN A 195 4.21 -7.83 19.04
N THR A 196 3.18 -7.38 19.76
CA THR A 196 1.94 -8.10 20.00
C THR A 196 0.65 -7.31 19.67
N THR A 197 0.72 -6.00 19.40
CA THR A 197 -0.50 -5.16 19.24
C THR A 197 -0.25 -3.98 18.28
N VAL A 198 -1.17 -3.74 17.35
CA VAL A 198 -1.25 -2.43 16.65
C VAL A 198 -1.76 -1.43 17.67
N SER A 199 -0.88 -0.61 18.22
CA SER A 199 -1.18 0.15 19.44
C SER A 199 -1.77 1.53 19.17
N SER A 200 -1.68 2.06 17.94
CA SER A 200 -2.29 3.35 17.60
C SER A 200 -2.37 3.55 16.09
N PHE A 201 -3.56 3.94 15.61
CA PHE A 201 -3.73 4.71 14.38
C PHE A 201 -3.83 6.18 14.81
N ARG A 202 -2.95 7.05 14.31
CA ARG A 202 -3.20 8.50 14.41
C ARG A 202 -3.95 8.96 13.17
N TRP A 203 -4.93 9.84 13.45
CA TRP A 203 -5.97 10.37 12.59
C TRP A 203 -5.62 10.54 11.11
N PHE A 204 -6.52 10.06 10.25
CA PHE A 204 -6.56 10.47 8.86
C PHE A 204 -7.32 11.79 8.77
N THR A 205 -6.67 12.83 8.26
CA THR A 205 -7.30 14.13 8.03
C THR A 205 -7.25 14.46 6.56
N GLU A 206 -8.42 14.55 5.93
CA GLU A 206 -8.53 15.13 4.59
C GLU A 206 -8.43 16.65 4.72
N HIS A 207 -7.38 17.22 4.14
CA HIS A 207 -7.25 18.67 4.04
C HIS A 207 -7.76 19.14 2.66
N PRO A 208 -8.54 20.22 2.58
CA PRO A 208 -8.77 20.89 1.31
C PRO A 208 -7.44 21.50 0.80
N PRO A 209 -7.31 21.76 -0.50
CA PRO A 209 -6.13 22.43 -1.06
C PRO A 209 -5.92 23.80 -0.40
N PRO A 210 -4.66 24.27 -0.30
CA PRO A 210 -4.33 25.60 0.22
C PRO A 210 -4.92 26.75 -0.61
#